data_AF-A0A2E1MDT3-F1
#
_entry.id   AF-A0A2E1MDT3-F1
#
_cell.length_a   1.000
_cell.length_b   1.000
_cell.length_c   1.000
_cell.angle_alpha   90.00
_cell.angle_beta   90.00
_cell.angle_gamma   90.00
#
_symmetry.space_group_name_H-M   'P 1'
#
loop_
_entity.id
_entity.type
_entity.pdbx_description
1 polymer ?
#
loop_
_entity_poly.entity_id
_entity_poly.type
_entity_poly.pdbx_seq_one_letter_code
_entity_poly.pdbx_strand_id
1 'polypeptide(L)'
;MAKLSKAKRGKNRWIGLMIDQKPISRSMVEEKIDETMQGINWKLYDLVASDLHTLAILRTPLGDSQDAKNRINSIEGISTLTTSGKIRLVRERLGINQ
;
A
#
# COMPACT_ATOMS: atom_id res chain seq x y z
N MET A 1 26.51 13.55 12.04
CA MET A 1 25.90 12.20 11.94
C MET A 1 25.85 11.79 10.47
N ALA A 2 26.64 10.79 10.06
CA ALA A 2 26.82 10.44 8.66
C ALA A 2 25.55 9.77 8.08
N LYS A 3 25.07 10.28 6.93
CA LYS A 3 23.98 9.68 6.15
C LYS A 3 24.38 8.23 5.78
N LEU A 4 23.66 7.25 6.32
CA LEU A 4 23.78 5.83 5.95
C LEU A 4 23.78 5.69 4.42
N SER A 5 24.79 5.00 3.90
CA SER A 5 24.96 4.79 2.46
C SER A 5 23.73 4.12 1.84
N LYS A 6 23.45 4.42 0.56
CA LYS A 6 22.31 3.89 -0.20
C LYS A 6 22.17 2.35 -0.10
N ALA A 7 23.25 1.63 0.19
CA ALA A 7 23.28 0.18 0.35
C ALA A 7 22.60 -0.35 1.63
N LYS A 8 22.53 0.44 2.72
CA LYS A 8 21.90 0.04 3.99
C LYS A 8 20.46 0.51 4.17
N ARG A 9 19.91 1.26 3.21
CA ARG A 9 18.51 1.71 3.27
C ARG A 9 17.63 0.53 2.83
N GLY A 10 16.85 -0.03 3.75
CA GLY A 10 15.92 -1.12 3.44
C GLY A 10 15.14 -0.81 2.16
N LYS A 11 15.25 -1.68 1.15
CA LYS A 11 14.53 -1.50 -0.12
C LYS A 11 13.05 -1.66 0.18
N ASN A 12 12.25 -0.66 -0.16
CA ASN A 12 10.81 -0.68 0.02
C ASN A 12 10.12 -0.74 -1.33
N ARG A 13 8.92 -1.32 -1.34
CA ARG A 13 7.98 -1.26 -2.45
C ARG A 13 6.75 -0.50 -2.01
N TRP A 14 6.25 0.32 -2.91
CA TRP A 14 4.96 0.99 -2.80
C TRP A 14 3.95 0.15 -3.56
N ILE A 15 2.82 -0.13 -2.93
CA ILE A 15 1.72 -0.89 -3.50
C ILE A 15 0.49 0.02 -3.50
N GLY A 16 -0.10 0.19 -4.66
CA GLY A 16 -1.37 0.87 -4.85
C GLY A 16 -2.50 -0.14 -4.84
N LEU A 17 -3.52 0.14 -4.04
CA LEU A 17 -4.69 -0.69 -3.82
C LEU A 17 -5.96 0.05 -4.24
N MET A 18 -6.96 -0.74 -4.60
CA MET A 18 -8.34 -0.33 -4.76
C MET A 18 -9.21 -1.16 -3.84
N ILE A 19 -10.09 -0.49 -3.13
CA ILE A 19 -11.06 -1.07 -2.23
C ILE A 19 -12.42 -0.74 -2.82
N ASP A 20 -13.18 -1.77 -3.20
CA ASP A 20 -14.47 -1.63 -3.90
C ASP A 20 -15.61 -1.21 -2.97
N GLN A 21 -15.30 -1.01 -1.70
CA GLN A 21 -16.24 -0.53 -0.69
C GLN A 21 -16.24 1.01 -0.64
N LYS A 22 -17.38 1.55 -0.18
CA LYS A 22 -17.65 2.99 0.09
C LYS A 22 -16.51 3.69 0.85
N PRO A 23 -16.52 5.03 1.00
CA PRO A 23 -15.53 5.74 1.80
C PRO A 23 -15.31 5.08 3.17
N ILE A 24 -14.21 4.34 3.31
CA ILE A 24 -13.86 3.69 4.56
C ILE A 24 -12.86 4.57 5.28
N SER A 25 -13.09 4.76 6.58
CA SER A 25 -12.16 5.45 7.46
C SER A 25 -10.80 4.76 7.45
N ARG A 26 -9.74 5.56 7.49
CA ARG A 26 -8.36 5.07 7.49
C ARG A 26 -8.10 3.94 8.50
N SER A 27 -8.61 4.09 9.73
CA SER A 27 -8.45 3.10 10.79
C SER A 27 -9.02 1.73 10.43
N MET A 28 -10.18 1.68 9.76
CA MET A 28 -10.83 0.43 9.39
C MET A 28 -10.10 -0.27 8.23
N VAL A 29 -9.52 0.49 7.28
CA VAL A 29 -8.62 -0.08 6.27
C VAL A 29 -7.35 -0.61 6.93
N GLU A 30 -6.80 0.14 7.89
CA GLU A 30 -5.60 -0.27 8.59
C GLU A 30 -5.81 -1.57 9.36
N GLU A 31 -6.91 -1.70 10.12
CA GLU A 31 -7.28 -2.94 10.84
C GLU A 31 -7.44 -4.14 9.91
N LYS A 32 -8.21 -4.02 8.82
CA LYS A 32 -8.41 -5.12 7.86
C LYS A 32 -7.10 -5.59 7.22
N ILE A 33 -6.24 -4.64 6.85
CA ILE A 33 -4.93 -4.97 6.27
C ILE A 33 -4.05 -5.59 7.36
N ASP A 34 -4.08 -5.08 8.59
CA ASP A 34 -3.25 -5.58 9.69
C ASP A 34 -3.59 -7.04 10.04
N GLU A 35 -4.87 -7.39 10.12
CA GLU A 35 -5.35 -8.76 10.34
C GLU A 35 -4.77 -9.74 9.31
N THR A 36 -4.65 -9.32 8.05
CA THR A 36 -4.12 -10.16 6.97
C THR A 36 -2.59 -10.11 6.89
N MET A 37 -1.99 -8.96 7.21
CA MET A 37 -0.56 -8.66 7.08
C MET A 37 0.24 -8.92 8.34
N GLN A 38 -0.30 -9.66 9.30
CA GLN A 38 0.43 -10.03 10.51
C GLN A 38 1.81 -10.60 10.17
N GLY A 39 2.84 -9.96 10.74
CA GLY A 39 4.25 -10.29 10.53
C GLY A 39 4.97 -9.54 9.41
N ILE A 40 4.28 -8.72 8.60
CA ILE A 40 4.89 -7.88 7.56
C ILE A 40 4.99 -6.44 8.07
N ASN A 41 6.13 -5.79 7.89
CA ASN A 41 6.32 -4.39 8.31
C ASN A 41 5.77 -3.41 7.27
N TRP A 42 4.44 -3.35 7.16
CA TRP A 42 3.75 -2.47 6.21
C TRP A 42 3.31 -1.16 6.88
N LYS A 43 3.06 -0.12 6.07
CA LYS A 43 2.50 1.15 6.53
C LYS A 43 1.61 1.77 5.48
N LEU A 44 0.38 2.14 5.84
CA LEU A 44 -0.50 2.94 4.99
C LEU A 44 0.05 4.37 4.86
N TYR A 45 0.10 4.90 3.65
CA TYR A 45 0.58 6.25 3.36
C TYR A 45 -0.57 7.12 2.91
N ASP A 46 -1.09 6.88 1.71
CA ASP A 46 -2.18 7.65 1.14
C ASP A 46 -3.47 6.83 1.21
N LEU A 47 -4.57 7.53 1.47
CA LEU A 47 -5.91 6.99 1.40
C LEU A 47 -6.79 8.06 0.76
N VAL A 48 -7.39 7.73 -0.37
CA VAL A 48 -8.24 8.62 -1.14
C VAL A 48 -9.57 7.91 -1.33
N ALA A 49 -10.57 8.32 -0.57
CA ALA A 49 -11.93 7.86 -0.79
C ALA A 49 -12.51 8.60 -2.00
N SER A 50 -13.00 7.83 -2.97
CA SER A 50 -13.82 8.34 -4.08
C SER A 50 -15.27 7.88 -3.85
N ASP A 51 -16.22 8.43 -4.61
CA ASP A 51 -17.64 8.12 -4.46
C ASP A 51 -17.98 6.63 -4.70
N LEU A 52 -17.16 5.95 -5.51
CA LEU A 52 -17.38 4.56 -5.94
C LEU A 52 -16.42 3.56 -5.29
N HIS A 53 -15.21 3.99 -4.93
CA HIS A 53 -14.14 3.11 -4.45
C HIS A 53 -13.15 3.91 -3.62
N THR A 54 -12.38 3.23 -2.77
CA THR A 54 -11.31 3.85 -2.00
C THR A 54 -9.95 3.40 -2.54
N LEU A 55 -9.10 4.35 -2.90
CA LEU A 55 -7.73 4.08 -3.30
C LEU A 55 -6.81 4.20 -2.10
N ALA A 56 -5.86 3.28 -1.97
CA ALA A 56 -4.90 3.29 -0.89
C ALA A 56 -3.48 3.07 -1.41
N ILE A 57 -2.49 3.68 -0.78
CA ILE A 57 -1.08 3.41 -1.05
C ILE A 57 -0.43 2.95 0.22
N LEU A 58 0.15 1.75 0.19
CA LEU A 58 0.93 1.20 1.29
C LEU A 58 2.39 1.04 0.91
N ARG A 59 3.23 1.14 1.93
CA ARG A 59 4.65 0.84 1.88
C ARG A 59 4.89 -0.52 2.53
N THR A 60 5.66 -1.37 1.86
CA THR A 60 6.10 -2.67 2.39
C THR A 60 7.59 -2.88 2.08
N PRO A 61 8.33 -3.72 2.82
CA PRO A 61 9.68 -4.11 2.44
C PRO A 61 9.66 -4.85 1.10
N LEU A 62 10.76 -4.75 0.33
CA LEU A 62 10.85 -5.41 -0.98
C LEU A 62 10.73 -6.94 -0.84
N GLY A 63 11.34 -7.51 0.21
CA GLY A 63 11.30 -8.95 0.49
C GLY A 63 9.87 -9.47 0.64
N ASP A 64 9.03 -8.71 1.34
CA ASP A 64 7.66 -9.12 1.66
C ASP A 64 6.64 -8.58 0.64
N SER A 65 7.09 -7.90 -0.43
CA SER A 65 6.18 -7.23 -1.35
C SER A 65 5.29 -8.18 -2.14
N GLN A 66 5.80 -9.36 -2.47
CA GLN A 66 5.03 -10.39 -3.16
C GLN A 66 4.01 -11.04 -2.23
N ASP A 67 4.42 -11.39 -1.01
CA ASP A 67 3.54 -11.96 0.01
C ASP A 67 2.44 -10.97 0.40
N ALA A 68 2.80 -9.70 0.58
CA ALA A 68 1.85 -8.64 0.81
C ALA A 68 0.83 -8.53 -0.33
N LYS A 69 1.30 -8.53 -1.58
CA LYS A 69 0.42 -8.50 -2.75
C LYS A 69 -0.54 -9.69 -2.76
N ASN A 70 -0.06 -10.89 -2.50
CA ASN A 70 -0.87 -12.10 -2.50
C ASN A 70 -1.94 -12.04 -1.40
N ARG A 71 -1.53 -11.71 -0.17
CA ARG A 71 -2.42 -11.54 0.99
C ARG A 71 -3.51 -10.51 0.75
N ILE A 72 -3.19 -9.34 0.21
CA ILE A 72 -4.19 -8.31 -0.10
C ILE A 72 -5.19 -8.80 -1.14
N ASN A 73 -4.73 -9.44 -2.22
CA ASN A 73 -5.66 -9.94 -3.24
C ASN A 73 -6.51 -11.13 -2.75
N SER A 74 -6.18 -11.72 -1.60
CA SER A 74 -7.05 -12.69 -0.93
C SER A 74 -8.17 -12.04 -0.11
N ILE A 75 -8.09 -10.73 0.16
CA ILE A 75 -9.13 -9.99 0.88
C ILE A 75 -10.25 -9.64 -0.10
N GLU A 76 -11.47 -10.09 0.21
CA GLU A 76 -12.63 -9.78 -0.62
C GLU A 76 -12.91 -8.27 -0.64
N GLY A 77 -13.06 -7.72 -1.83
CA GLY A 77 -13.30 -6.29 -2.05
C GLY A 77 -12.05 -5.41 -1.94
N ILE A 78 -10.84 -5.98 -1.86
CA ILE A 78 -9.58 -5.25 -2.00
C ILE A 78 -8.74 -5.91 -3.10
N SER A 79 -8.20 -5.09 -4.01
CA SER A 79 -7.30 -5.57 -5.06
C SER A 79 -6.06 -4.68 -5.18
N THR A 80 -4.94 -5.31 -5.54
CA THR A 80 -3.71 -4.56 -5.84
C THR A 80 -3.74 -4.09 -7.29
N LEU A 81 -3.69 -2.78 -7.52
CA LEU A 81 -3.66 -2.20 -8.87
C LEU A 81 -2.23 -2.08 -9.41
N THR A 82 -1.28 -1.65 -8.59
CA THR A 82 0.09 -1.40 -9.08
C THR A 82 1.15 -1.49 -8.00
N THR A 83 2.40 -1.77 -8.39
CA THR A 83 3.55 -1.69 -7.49
C THR A 83 4.71 -0.92 -8.11
N SER A 84 5.47 -0.19 -7.30
CA SER A 84 6.66 0.55 -7.76
C SER A 84 7.66 0.78 -6.63
N GLY A 85 8.92 1.05 -6.98
CA GLY A 85 9.92 1.52 -6.02
C GLY A 85 9.76 3.00 -5.65
N LYS A 86 8.88 3.73 -6.35
CA LYS A 86 8.67 5.18 -6.17
C LYS A 86 7.19 5.47 -5.94
N ILE A 87 6.86 6.12 -4.83
CA ILE A 87 5.48 6.51 -4.49
C ILE A 87 4.85 7.38 -5.58
N ARG A 88 5.63 8.30 -6.17
CA ARG A 88 5.18 9.17 -7.28
C ARG A 88 4.60 8.39 -8.46
N LEU A 89 5.24 7.28 -8.84
CA LEU A 89 4.76 6.43 -9.93
C LEU A 89 3.50 5.66 -9.56
N VAL A 90 3.32 5.31 -8.27
CA VAL A 90 2.09 4.67 -7.81
C VAL A 90 0.95 5.67 -7.84
N ARG A 91 1.16 6.88 -7.32
CA ARG A 91 0.18 7.98 -7.36
C ARG A 91 -0.29 8.30 -8.78
N GLU A 92 0.66 8.50 -9.71
CA GLU A 92 0.36 8.77 -11.13
C GLU A 92 -0.51 7.65 -11.75
N ARG A 93 -0.18 6.38 -11.48
CA ARG A 93 -0.94 5.24 -11.99
C ARG A 93 -2.32 5.07 -11.36
N LEU A 94 -2.46 5.49 -10.10
CA LEU A 94 -3.75 5.53 -9.40
C LEU A 94 -4.58 6.77 -9.75
N GLY A 95 -4.03 7.71 -10.54
CA GLY A 95 -4.70 8.99 -10.82
C GLY A 95 -4.80 9.90 -9.58
N ILE A 96 -4.03 9.62 -8.53
CA ILE A 96 -3.94 10.46 -7.32
C ILE A 96 -2.97 11.61 -7.65
N ASN A 97 -3.44 12.56 -8.44
CA ASN A 97 -2.72 13.80 -8.73
C ASN A 97 -2.85 14.75 -7.53
N GLN A 98 -2.03 14.52 -6.50
CA GLN A 98 -1.78 15.48 -5.42
C GLN A 98 -0.36 16.05 -5.54
#